data_AF-A0A317Y0A3-F1
#
_entry.id   AF-A0A317Y0A3-F1
#
_cell.length_a   1.000
_cell.length_b   1.000
_cell.length_c   1.000
_cell.angle_alpha   90.00
_cell.angle_beta   90.00
_cell.angle_gamma   90.00
#
_symmetry.space_group_name_H-M   'P 1'
#
loop_
_entity.id
_entity.type
_entity.pdbx_description
1 polymer ?
#
loop_
_entity_poly.entity_id
_entity_poly.type
_entity_poly.pdbx_seq_one_letter_code
_entity_poly.pdbx_strand_id
1 'polypeptide(L)'
;MADATMSFIPLHGISAATFRAMLRFMYTDACPEEADDYSDLLAAADRFDLDRLKLLCARKLWNNVSEDTVADTLICAETYNCPQLKRKCLGFFGEGKDFKTKAVLTDVVLLGWHWNSHGFLMS
;
A
#
# COMPACT_ATOMS: atom_id res chain seq x y z
N MET A 1 -12.94 -29.90 1.75
CA MET A 1 -11.57 -29.66 1.26
C MET A 1 -11.56 -29.83 -0.26
N ALA A 2 -12.06 -28.85 -1.01
CA ALA A 2 -12.22 -28.95 -2.47
C ALA A 2 -11.05 -28.30 -3.25
N ASP A 3 -10.31 -27.38 -2.63
CA ASP A 3 -9.20 -26.66 -3.29
C ASP A 3 -7.90 -27.48 -3.39
N ALA A 4 -7.71 -28.51 -2.56
CA ALA A 4 -6.46 -29.25 -2.50
C ALA A 4 -6.15 -30.08 -3.78
N THR A 5 -7.13 -30.25 -4.67
CA THR A 5 -7.01 -31.01 -5.92
C THR A 5 -7.03 -30.13 -7.17
N MET A 6 -7.13 -28.80 -7.04
CA MET A 6 -7.18 -27.90 -8.20
C MET A 6 -5.78 -27.58 -8.72
N SER A 7 -5.56 -27.86 -10.02
CA SER A 7 -4.29 -27.55 -10.71
C SER A 7 -4.18 -26.09 -11.16
N PHE A 8 -5.21 -25.28 -10.96
CA PHE A 8 -5.27 -23.87 -11.36
C PHE A 8 -6.05 -23.05 -10.35
N ILE A 9 -5.49 -21.92 -9.91
CA ILE A 9 -6.10 -20.98 -8.97
C ILE A 9 -6.19 -19.62 -9.64
N PRO A 10 -7.39 -19.11 -9.98
CA PRO A 10 -7.54 -17.78 -10.56
C PRO A 10 -7.27 -16.71 -9.51
N LEU A 11 -6.45 -15.71 -9.87
CA LEU A 11 -6.20 -14.53 -9.05
C LEU A 11 -6.85 -13.31 -9.71
N HIS A 12 -7.69 -12.61 -8.95
CA HIS A 12 -8.38 -11.40 -9.40
C HIS A 12 -7.83 -10.17 -8.70
N GLY A 13 -7.80 -9.02 -9.39
CA GLY A 13 -7.41 -7.74 -8.79
C GLY A 13 -5.91 -7.57 -8.54
N ILE A 14 -5.07 -8.35 -9.22
CA ILE A 14 -3.60 -8.19 -9.20
C ILE A 14 -3.10 -8.17 -10.63
N SER A 15 -2.24 -7.19 -10.94
CA SER A 15 -1.59 -7.11 -12.25
C SER A 15 -0.54 -8.22 -12.42
N ALA A 16 -0.29 -8.64 -13.65
CA ALA A 16 0.74 -9.64 -13.94
C ALA A 16 2.14 -9.17 -13.52
N ALA A 17 2.42 -7.86 -13.59
CA ALA A 17 3.68 -7.27 -13.17
C ALA A 17 3.86 -7.35 -11.65
N THR A 18 2.84 -6.96 -10.89
CA THR A 18 2.82 -7.03 -9.43
C THR A 18 2.96 -8.46 -8.93
N PHE A 19 2.22 -9.39 -9.53
CA PHE A 19 2.33 -10.82 -9.18
C PHE A 19 3.72 -11.38 -9.47
N ARG A 20 4.32 -11.02 -10.61
CA ARG A 20 5.68 -11.43 -10.96
C ARG A 20 6.72 -10.89 -9.97
N ALA A 21 6.61 -9.63 -9.57
CA ALA A 21 7.48 -9.03 -8.57
C ALA A 21 7.37 -9.73 -7.21
N MET A 22 6.13 -10.04 -6.80
CA MET A 22 5.85 -10.79 -5.57
C MET A 22 6.46 -12.20 -5.62
N LEU A 23 6.25 -12.95 -6.71
CA LEU A 23 6.85 -14.27 -6.88
C LEU A 23 8.37 -14.23 -6.86
N ARG A 24 9.00 -13.26 -7.54
CA ARG A 24 10.45 -13.09 -7.50
C ARG A 24 10.93 -12.91 -6.06
N PHE A 25 10.29 -12.03 -5.29
CA PHE A 25 10.62 -11.86 -3.87
C PHE A 25 10.47 -13.18 -3.09
N MET A 26 9.39 -13.93 -3.27
CA MET A 26 9.19 -15.21 -2.56
C MET A 26 10.28 -16.24 -2.86
N TYR A 27 10.80 -16.27 -4.09
CA TYR A 27 11.80 -17.26 -4.51
C TYR A 27 13.25 -16.82 -4.31
N THR A 28 13.55 -15.52 -4.35
CA THR A 28 14.93 -15.00 -4.29
C THR A 28 15.22 -14.17 -3.04
N ASP A 29 14.18 -13.81 -2.28
CA ASP A 29 14.26 -12.90 -1.13
C ASP A 29 14.83 -11.50 -1.47
N ALA A 30 14.95 -11.20 -2.77
CA ALA A 30 15.48 -9.95 -3.29
C ALA A 30 14.35 -8.92 -3.48
N CYS A 31 14.64 -7.67 -3.11
CA CYS A 31 13.71 -6.57 -3.29
C CYS A 31 13.43 -6.35 -4.79
N PRO A 32 12.16 -6.32 -5.23
CA PRO A 32 11.84 -5.99 -6.61
C PRO A 32 12.10 -4.51 -6.85
N GLU A 33 13.19 -4.19 -7.56
CA GLU A 33 13.50 -2.82 -7.99
C GLU A 33 12.74 -2.43 -9.27
N GLU A 34 12.24 -3.44 -10.00
CA GLU A 34 11.47 -3.28 -11.25
C GLU A 34 9.95 -3.14 -11.01
N ALA A 35 9.53 -2.82 -9.79
CA ALA A 35 8.11 -2.56 -9.55
C ALA A 35 7.75 -1.17 -10.12
N ASP A 36 6.91 -1.16 -11.15
CA ASP A 36 6.39 0.08 -11.74
C ASP A 36 5.62 0.89 -10.69
N ASP A 37 4.76 0.20 -9.92
CA ASP A 37 3.92 0.80 -8.88
C ASP A 37 4.09 0.06 -7.54
N TYR A 38 4.79 0.70 -6.60
CA TYR A 38 5.00 0.15 -5.25
C TYR A 38 3.71 0.15 -4.41
N SER A 39 2.68 0.93 -4.76
CA SER A 39 1.36 0.91 -4.14
C SER A 39 0.64 -0.42 -4.39
N ASP A 40 0.63 -0.88 -5.64
CA ASP A 40 0.01 -2.14 -6.03
C ASP A 40 0.75 -3.33 -5.42
N LEU A 41 2.08 -3.25 -5.37
CA LEU A 41 2.89 -4.26 -4.70
C LEU A 41 2.68 -4.28 -3.20
N LEU A 42 2.45 -3.12 -2.57
CA LEU A 42 2.07 -3.05 -1.16
C LEU A 42 0.71 -3.71 -0.92
N ALA A 43 -0.27 -3.46 -1.79
CA ALA A 43 -1.59 -4.09 -1.74
C ALA A 43 -1.52 -5.61 -1.87
N ALA A 44 -0.70 -6.11 -2.81
CA ALA A 44 -0.46 -7.53 -2.97
C ALA A 44 0.29 -8.12 -1.77
N ALA A 45 1.31 -7.44 -1.24
CA ALA A 45 2.05 -7.90 -0.07
C ALA A 45 1.16 -8.00 1.17
N ASP A 46 0.23 -7.07 1.36
CA ASP A 46 -0.76 -7.11 2.44
C ASP A 46 -1.73 -8.28 2.24
N ARG A 47 -2.26 -8.47 1.02
CA ARG A 47 -3.19 -9.56 0.71
C ARG A 47 -2.60 -10.96 0.87
N PHE A 48 -1.30 -11.12 0.63
CA PHE A 48 -0.59 -12.41 0.74
C PHE A 48 0.20 -12.54 2.06
N ASP A 49 -0.02 -11.64 3.02
CA ASP A 49 0.64 -11.63 4.34
C ASP A 49 2.18 -11.67 4.26
N LEU A 50 2.75 -10.97 3.28
CA LEU A 50 4.20 -10.86 3.07
C LEU A 50 4.77 -9.63 3.81
N ASP A 51 4.83 -9.69 5.14
CA ASP A 51 5.26 -8.58 6.00
C ASP A 51 6.59 -7.94 5.60
N ARG A 52 7.59 -8.75 5.23
CA ARG A 52 8.90 -8.25 4.83
C ARG A 52 8.84 -7.47 3.50
N LEU A 53 8.06 -7.96 2.54
CA LEU A 53 7.86 -7.26 1.27
C LEU A 53 7.08 -5.96 1.49
N LYS A 54 6.07 -5.99 2.36
CA LYS A 54 5.29 -4.82 2.76
C LYS A 54 6.16 -3.71 3.33
N LEU A 55 7.11 -4.04 4.21
CA LEU A 55 8.08 -3.07 4.74
C LEU A 55 9.04 -2.51 3.68
N LEU A 56 9.47 -3.34 2.73
CA LEU A 56 10.33 -2.90 1.63
C LEU A 56 9.59 -1.92 0.71
N CYS A 57 8.35 -2.24 0.33
CA CYS A 57 7.51 -1.39 -0.50
C CYS A 57 7.23 -0.06 0.21
N ALA A 58 6.88 -0.10 1.50
CA ALA A 58 6.69 1.09 2.32
C ALA A 58 7.94 1.99 2.34
N ARG A 59 9.14 1.40 2.47
CA ARG A 59 10.40 2.16 2.44
C ARG A 59 10.64 2.82 1.08
N LYS A 60 10.37 2.10 -0.02
CA LYS A 60 10.52 2.64 -1.39
C LYS A 60 9.51 3.75 -1.66
N LEU A 61 8.26 3.58 -1.24
CA LEU A 61 7.23 4.62 -1.33
C LEU A 61 7.69 5.88 -0.59
N TRP A 62 8.08 5.76 0.68
CA TRP A 62 8.57 6.89 1.47
C TRP A 62 9.78 7.60 0.85
N ASN A 63 10.74 6.85 0.28
CA ASN A 63 11.91 7.46 -0.36
C ASN A 63 11.55 8.25 -1.63
N ASN A 64 10.41 7.95 -2.26
CA ASN A 64 9.90 8.64 -3.44
C ASN A 64 8.75 9.63 -3.11
N VAL A 65 8.46 9.85 -1.82
CA VAL A 65 7.41 10.79 -1.40
C VAL A 65 7.82 12.22 -1.73
N SER A 66 6.93 12.93 -2.43
CA SER A 66 6.96 14.37 -2.67
C SER A 66 5.74 15.03 -2.02
N GLU A 67 5.70 16.37 -2.00
CA GLU A 67 4.54 17.12 -1.47
C GLU A 67 3.21 16.73 -2.13
N ASP A 68 3.26 16.32 -3.40
CA ASP A 68 2.06 15.92 -4.15
C ASP A 68 1.68 14.45 -3.88
N THR A 69 2.66 13.56 -3.64
CA THR A 69 2.42 12.11 -3.48
C THR A 69 2.32 11.63 -2.03
N VAL A 70 2.65 12.49 -1.06
CA VAL A 70 2.57 12.16 0.38
C VAL A 70 1.14 11.81 0.81
N ALA A 71 0.14 12.41 0.17
CA ALA A 71 -1.27 12.19 0.45
C ALA A 71 -1.70 10.78 0.02
N ASP A 72 -1.42 10.42 -1.22
CA ASP A 72 -1.72 9.10 -1.78
C ASP A 72 -0.97 8.01 -1.01
N THR A 73 0.27 8.27 -0.62
CA THR A 73 1.09 7.36 0.17
C THR A 73 0.51 7.16 1.58
N LEU A 74 -0.03 8.21 2.21
CA LEU A 74 -0.70 8.13 3.51
C LEU A 74 -2.00 7.30 3.41
N ILE A 75 -2.80 7.52 2.36
CA ILE A 75 -4.00 6.73 2.10
C ILE A 75 -3.63 5.25 1.93
N CYS A 76 -2.61 4.95 1.10
CA CYS A 76 -2.11 3.58 0.94
C CYS A 76 -1.66 2.98 2.28
N ALA A 77 -0.98 3.76 3.12
CA ALA A 77 -0.55 3.29 4.44
C ALA A 77 -1.71 2.93 5.37
N GLU A 78 -2.81 3.67 5.28
CA GLU A 78 -4.01 3.42 6.07
C GLU A 78 -4.80 2.22 5.53
N THR A 79 -5.02 2.17 4.22
CA THR A 79 -5.74 1.09 3.54
C THR A 79 -5.06 -0.27 3.73
N TYR A 80 -3.74 -0.32 3.57
CA TYR A 80 -2.96 -1.56 3.65
C TYR A 80 -2.29 -1.75 5.02
N ASN A 81 -2.85 -1.14 6.07
CA ASN A 81 -2.43 -1.30 7.46
C ASN A 81 -0.90 -1.29 7.67
N CYS A 82 -0.24 -0.23 7.21
CA CYS A 82 1.20 0.01 7.31
C CYS A 82 1.50 1.10 8.35
N PRO A 83 1.55 0.78 9.65
CA PRO A 83 1.72 1.78 10.70
C PRO A 83 3.05 2.53 10.61
N GLN A 84 4.11 1.88 10.11
CA GLN A 84 5.42 2.52 9.94
C GLN A 84 5.38 3.60 8.85
N LEU A 85 4.72 3.31 7.72
CA LEU A 85 4.54 4.27 6.63
C LEU A 85 3.66 5.44 7.08
N LYS A 86 2.54 5.13 7.76
CA LYS A 86 1.64 6.14 8.33
C LYS A 86 2.36 7.09 9.26
N ARG A 87 3.15 6.57 10.21
CA ARG A 87 3.95 7.41 11.13
C ARG A 87 4.95 8.31 10.42
N LYS A 88 5.59 7.81 9.36
CA LYS A 88 6.55 8.58 8.56
C LYS A 88 5.86 9.69 7.78
N CYS A 89 4.75 9.38 7.10
CA CYS A 89 3.91 10.38 6.45
C CYS A 89 3.46 11.46 7.45
N LEU A 90 2.91 11.08 8.62
CA LEU A 90 2.52 12.01 9.69
C LEU A 90 3.68 12.86 10.21
N GLY A 91 4.89 12.31 10.28
CA GLY A 91 6.11 13.05 10.60
C GLY A 91 6.43 14.14 9.58
N PHE A 92 6.28 13.84 8.28
CA PHE A 92 6.44 14.82 7.19
C PHE A 92 5.52 16.03 7.38
N PHE A 93 4.27 15.79 7.77
CA PHE A 93 3.30 16.85 8.04
C PHE A 93 3.60 17.65 9.32
N GLY A 94 4.21 17.01 10.32
CA GLY A 94 4.62 17.66 11.56
C GLY A 94 5.83 18.58 11.41
N GLU A 95 6.75 18.25 10.51
CA GLU A 95 7.91 19.07 10.16
C GLU A 95 7.61 20.08 9.02
N GLY A 96 6.55 19.85 8.24
CA GLY A 96 6.14 20.66 7.10
C GLY A 96 5.57 22.03 7.47
N LYS A 97 6.21 23.08 6.96
CA LYS A 97 5.84 24.50 7.07
C LYS A 97 4.71 24.91 6.10
N ASP A 98 4.09 23.95 5.42
CA ASP A 98 3.28 24.23 4.24
C ASP A 98 1.78 24.07 4.50
N PHE A 99 1.03 25.12 4.17
CA PHE A 99 -0.42 25.21 4.34
C PHE A 99 -1.18 24.17 3.50
N LYS A 100 -0.64 23.81 2.31
CA LYS A 100 -1.26 22.84 1.38
C LYS A 100 -1.36 21.44 1.98
N THR A 101 -0.29 20.95 2.60
CA THR A 101 -0.23 19.60 3.18
C THR A 101 -1.17 19.44 4.38
N LYS A 102 -1.45 20.53 5.13
CA LYS A 102 -2.47 20.54 6.20
C LYS A 102 -3.90 20.49 5.66
N ALA A 103 -4.17 21.18 4.56
CA ALA A 103 -5.47 21.10 3.90
C ALA A 103 -5.73 19.68 3.37
N VAL A 104 -4.71 19.08 2.72
CA VAL A 104 -4.78 17.71 2.23
C VAL A 104 -4.95 16.70 3.37
N LEU A 105 -4.28 16.87 4.52
CA LEU A 105 -4.55 16.06 5.71
C LEU A 105 -6.00 16.16 6.16
N THR A 106 -6.59 17.35 6.11
CA THR A 106 -7.99 17.55 6.49
C THR A 106 -8.91 16.82 5.52
N ASP A 107 -8.65 16.89 4.22
CA ASP A 107 -9.40 16.14 3.21
C ASP A 107 -9.21 14.62 3.34
N VAL A 108 -7.98 14.13 3.54
CA VAL A 108 -7.70 12.70 3.77
C VAL A 108 -8.39 12.21 5.04
N VAL A 109 -8.34 12.99 6.12
CA VAL A 109 -9.02 12.67 7.37
C VAL A 109 -10.53 12.68 7.16
N LEU A 110 -11.11 13.70 6.50
CA LEU A 110 -12.54 13.77 6.19
C LEU A 110 -13.00 12.61 5.30
N LEU A 111 -12.20 12.22 4.30
CA LEU A 111 -12.43 11.04 3.47
C LEU A 111 -12.31 9.75 4.28
N GLY A 112 -11.41 9.69 5.26
CA GLY A 112 -11.28 8.60 6.23
C GLY A 112 -12.47 8.48 7.18
N TRP A 113 -13.04 9.59 7.65
CA TRP A 113 -14.31 9.60 8.41
C TRP A 113 -15.50 9.21 7.52
N HIS A 114 -15.48 9.56 6.23
CA HIS A 114 -16.49 9.10 5.27
C HIS A 114 -16.36 7.59 4.96
N TRP A 115 -15.13 7.08 4.90
CA TRP A 115 -14.84 5.65 4.78
C TRP A 115 -15.26 4.85 6.02
N ASN A 116 -15.17 5.44 7.21
CA ASN A 116 -15.59 4.80 8.46
C ASN A 116 -17.12 4.78 8.67
N SER A 117 -17.92 5.33 7.73
CA SER A 117 -19.39 5.33 7.81
C SER A 117 -20.10 4.54 6.72
N HIS A 118 -19.39 4.03 5.71
CA HIS A 118 -19.95 3.11 4.71
C HIS A 118 -19.23 1.78 4.78
N GLY A 119 -19.73 0.93 5.67
CA GLY A 119 -19.46 -0.49 5.67
C GLY A 119 -19.59 -1.05 4.26
N PHE A 120 -18.55 -1.76 3.85
CA PHE A 120 -18.46 -2.67 2.73
C PHE A 120 -19.78 -3.43 2.54
N LEU A 121 -20.61 -2.96 1.59
CA LEU A 121 -21.72 -3.71 1.05
C LEU A 121 -21.42 -3.89 -0.43
N MET A 122 -20.88 -5.06 -0.77
CA MET A 122 -20.87 -5.54 -2.14
C MET A 122 -21.27 -7.02 -2.10
N SER A 123 -22.58 -7.24 -2.26
CA SER A 123 -23.13 -8.40 -2.96
C SER A 123 -22.81 -8.30 -4.46
#